data_AF-A0A353VVH1-F1
#
_entry.id   AF-A0A353VVH1-F1
#
_cell.length_a   1.000
_cell.length_b   1.000
_cell.length_c   1.000
_cell.angle_alpha   90.00
_cell.angle_beta   90.00
_cell.angle_gamma   90.00
#
_symmetry.space_group_name_H-M   'P 1'
#
loop_
_entity.id
_entity.type
_entity.pdbx_description
1 polymer ?
#
loop_
_entity_poly.entity_id
_entity_poly.type
_entity_poly.pdbx_seq_one_letter_code
_entity_poly.pdbx_strand_id
1 'polypeptide(L)'
;MKLRTDQSLIAKWIKQNTRVLDLGCGDGTLLANLQKEQNVSGYGIEIDGDNIIKCLEVGVNVIQTDLDAGLSQFENNTFDYVIMTQTLQAIYYPEKLLIEMTRV
;
A
#
# COMPACT_ATOMS: atom_id res chain seq x y z
N MET A 1 6.16 15.77 -1.44
CA MET A 1 7.31 14.84 -1.49
C MET A 1 7.54 14.40 -2.93
N LYS A 2 8.75 13.95 -3.26
CA LYS A 2 9.11 13.50 -4.61
C LYS A 2 9.04 11.97 -4.64
N LEU A 3 8.34 11.39 -5.62
CA LEU A 3 8.34 9.95 -5.82
C LEU A 3 9.75 9.45 -6.13
N ARG A 4 10.09 8.29 -5.58
CA ARG A 4 11.24 7.52 -6.05
C ARG A 4 10.99 6.99 -7.47
N THR A 5 12.05 6.52 -8.13
CA THR A 5 11.97 6.05 -9.53
C THR A 5 11.05 4.84 -9.69
N ASP A 6 11.11 3.88 -8.77
CA ASP A 6 10.24 2.69 -8.71
C ASP A 6 8.77 3.10 -8.56
N GLN A 7 8.47 3.98 -7.60
CA GLN A 7 7.13 4.50 -7.35
C GLN A 7 6.58 5.25 -8.57
N SER A 8 7.41 6.04 -9.24
CA SER A 8 7.04 6.78 -10.46
C SER A 8 6.70 5.85 -11.63
N LEU A 9 7.31 4.66 -11.70
CA LEU A 9 6.98 3.65 -12.72
C LEU A 9 5.67 2.94 -12.38
N ILE A 10 5.51 2.51 -11.12
CA ILE A 10 4.30 1.83 -10.65
C ILE A 10 3.07 2.72 -10.85
N ALA A 11 3.16 4.02 -10.52
CA ALA A 11 2.04 4.94 -10.69
C ALA A 11 1.49 4.96 -12.13
N LYS A 12 2.33 4.74 -13.15
CA LYS A 12 1.90 4.68 -14.55
C LYS A 12 1.10 3.41 -14.90
N TRP A 13 1.20 2.35 -14.08
CA TRP A 13 0.47 1.09 -14.29
C TRP A 13 -0.91 1.07 -13.62
N ILE A 14 -1.10 1.93 -12.62
CA ILE A 14 -2.36 2.04 -11.88
C ILE A 14 -3.38 2.81 -12.73
N LYS A 15 -4.61 2.30 -12.80
CA LYS A 15 -5.71 2.97 -13.50
C LYS A 15 -6.34 4.04 -12.61
N GLN A 16 -6.99 5.02 -13.23
CA GLN A 16 -7.74 6.03 -12.49
C GLN A 16 -8.98 5.42 -11.82
N ASN A 17 -9.41 6.03 -10.72
CA ASN A 17 -10.63 5.67 -9.97
C ASN A 17 -10.66 4.22 -9.46
N THR A 18 -9.50 3.63 -9.16
CA THR A 18 -9.41 2.28 -8.60
C THR A 18 -9.15 2.28 -7.10
N ARG A 19 -9.43 1.14 -6.46
CA ARG A 19 -9.13 0.86 -5.05
C ARG A 19 -7.75 0.22 -4.94
N VAL A 20 -6.88 0.78 -4.12
CA VAL A 20 -5.48 0.34 -3.96
C VAL A 20 -5.17 0.00 -2.52
N LEU A 21 -4.49 -1.13 -2.30
CA LEU A 21 -3.86 -1.47 -1.03
C LEU A 21 -2.35 -1.38 -1.19
N ASP A 22 -1.67 -0.55 -0.39
CA ASP A 22 -0.22 -0.39 -0.43
C ASP A 22 0.43 -1.03 0.81
N LEU A 23 1.17 -2.13 0.60
CA LEU A 23 1.77 -2.94 1.67
C LEU A 23 3.19 -2.48 2.00
N GLY A 24 3.39 -2.01 3.23
CA GLY A 24 4.62 -1.32 3.61
C GLY A 24 4.68 0.05 2.92
N CYS A 25 3.61 0.84 3.10
CA CYS A 25 3.45 2.11 2.38
C CYS A 25 4.45 3.20 2.81
N GLY A 26 5.19 3.00 3.91
CA GLY A 26 6.15 3.96 4.44
C GLY A 26 5.47 5.28 4.78
N ASP A 27 6.02 6.39 4.30
CA ASP A 27 5.48 7.74 4.52
C ASP A 27 4.21 8.07 3.70
N GLY A 28 3.70 7.11 2.92
CA GLY A 28 2.48 7.27 2.13
C GLY A 28 2.67 8.08 0.84
N THR A 29 3.91 8.43 0.45
CA THR A 29 4.18 9.27 -0.73
C THR A 29 3.56 8.72 -2.02
N LEU A 30 3.62 7.40 -2.23
CA LEU A 30 3.05 6.77 -3.42
C LEU A 30 1.53 6.92 -3.42
N LEU A 31 0.85 6.44 -2.38
CA LEU A 31 -0.61 6.46 -2.31
C LEU A 31 -1.17 7.89 -2.35
N ALA A 32 -0.52 8.86 -1.69
CA ALA A 32 -0.88 10.27 -1.77
C ALA A 32 -0.78 10.81 -3.21
N ASN A 33 0.24 10.39 -3.96
CA ASN A 33 0.36 10.77 -5.38
C ASN A 33 -0.74 10.13 -6.25
N LEU A 34 -1.04 8.85 -6.06
CA LEU A 34 -2.11 8.15 -6.79
C LEU A 34 -3.48 8.77 -6.51
N GLN A 35 -3.77 9.12 -5.25
CA GLN A 35 -4.99 9.82 -4.87
C GLN A 35 -5.12 11.15 -5.63
N LYS A 36 -4.06 11.95 -5.64
CA LYS A 36 -4.05 13.27 -6.27
C LYS A 36 -4.14 13.22 -7.80
N GLU A 37 -3.36 12.36 -8.43
CA GLU A 37 -3.18 12.37 -9.90
C GLU A 37 -4.14 11.41 -10.62
N GLN A 38 -4.66 10.39 -9.93
CA GLN A 38 -5.47 9.33 -10.52
C GLN A 38 -6.80 9.10 -9.80
N ASN A 39 -7.13 9.89 -8.78
CA ASN A 39 -8.35 9.74 -7.98
C ASN A 39 -8.53 8.32 -7.42
N VAL A 40 -7.42 7.69 -7.02
CA VAL A 40 -7.42 6.40 -6.35
C VAL A 40 -7.98 6.53 -4.94
N SER A 41 -8.65 5.49 -4.46
CA SER A 41 -9.05 5.33 -3.05
C SER A 41 -8.37 4.11 -2.45
N GLY A 42 -8.30 4.01 -1.12
CA GLY A 42 -7.78 2.81 -0.46
C GLY A 42 -6.95 3.12 0.79
N TYR A 43 -6.07 2.18 1.13
CA TYR A 43 -5.35 2.14 2.41
C TYR A 43 -3.87 1.79 2.23
N GLY A 44 -3.03 2.37 3.08
CA GLY A 44 -1.68 1.87 3.34
C GLY A 44 -1.65 0.93 4.55
N ILE A 45 -0.78 -0.07 4.53
CA ILE A 45 -0.40 -0.88 5.70
C ILE A 45 1.03 -0.53 6.08
N GLU A 46 1.25 -0.18 7.34
CA GLU A 46 2.56 0.16 7.88
C GLU A 46 2.67 -0.28 9.34
N ILE A 47 3.85 -0.73 9.77
CA ILE A 47 4.08 -1.16 11.17
C ILE A 47 4.73 -0.05 12.00
N ASP A 48 5.54 0.79 11.35
CA ASP A 48 6.32 1.88 11.95
C ASP A 48 5.46 3.09 12.29
N GLY A 49 5.42 3.46 13.58
CA GLY A 49 4.59 4.55 14.09
C GLY A 49 4.93 5.93 13.53
N ASP A 50 6.20 6.21 13.22
CA ASP A 50 6.60 7.51 12.69
C ASP A 50 6.11 7.67 11.24
N ASN A 51 6.13 6.59 10.46
CA ASN A 51 5.58 6.56 9.11
C ASN A 51 4.05 6.63 9.08
N ILE A 52 3.36 6.06 10.09
CA ILE A 52 1.91 6.25 10.27
C ILE A 52 1.58 7.74 10.39
N ILE A 53 2.32 8.49 11.23
CA ILE A 53 2.08 9.93 11.41
C ILE A 53 2.26 10.68 10.09
N LYS A 54 3.33 10.40 9.33
CA LYS A 54 3.57 11.01 8.02
C LYS A 54 2.45 10.72 7.02
N CYS A 55 1.93 9.49 7.00
CA CYS A 55 0.79 9.13 6.16
C CYS A 55 -0.44 10.01 6.47
N LEU A 56 -0.74 10.18 7.76
CA LEU A 56 -1.87 11.01 8.21
C LEU A 56 -1.68 12.48 7.83
N GLU A 57 -0.46 13.02 7.97
CA GLU A 57 -0.13 14.40 7.59
C GLU A 57 -0.38 14.69 6.10
N VAL A 58 -0.23 13.69 5.23
CA VAL A 58 -0.48 13.81 3.79
C VAL A 58 -1.86 13.35 3.36
N GLY A 59 -2.76 13.05 4.31
CA GLY A 59 -4.15 12.68 4.05
C GLY A 59 -4.34 11.23 3.56
N VAL A 60 -3.36 10.36 3.78
CA VAL A 60 -3.45 8.94 3.42
C VAL A 60 -4.10 8.16 4.56
N ASN A 61 -5.14 7.38 4.23
CA ASN A 61 -5.69 6.40 5.16
C ASN A 61 -4.68 5.28 5.36
N VAL A 62 -4.28 5.04 6.61
CA VAL A 62 -3.28 4.03 6.94
C VAL A 62 -3.75 3.18 8.11
N ILE A 63 -3.45 1.89 8.06
CA ILE A 63 -3.76 0.92 9.10
C ILE A 63 -2.45 0.40 9.67
N GLN A 64 -2.28 0.53 10.99
CA GLN A 64 -1.12 -0.01 11.67
C GLN A 64 -1.31 -1.52 11.88
N THR A 65 -0.59 -2.34 11.13
CA THR A 65 -0.72 -3.81 11.19
C THR A 65 0.58 -4.49 10.75
N ASP A 66 0.89 -5.60 11.40
CA ASP A 66 1.98 -6.49 11.02
C ASP A 66 1.56 -7.35 9.81
N LEU A 67 2.31 -7.26 8.70
CA LEU A 67 2.04 -8.04 7.49
C LEU A 67 2.29 -9.54 7.69
N ASP A 68 3.10 -9.95 8.67
CA ASP A 68 3.27 -11.36 9.01
C ASP A 68 2.01 -11.97 9.66
N ALA A 69 1.12 -11.12 10.21
CA ALA A 69 -0.20 -11.53 10.65
C ALA A 69 -1.20 -11.72 9.49
N GLY A 70 -0.81 -11.34 8.26
CA GLY A 70 -1.61 -11.48 7.05
C GLY A 70 -2.59 -10.33 6.80
N LEU A 71 -3.57 -10.58 5.93
CA LEU A 71 -4.54 -9.58 5.42
C LEU A 71 -5.99 -9.99 5.71
N SER A 72 -6.23 -10.77 6.77
CA SER A 72 -7.55 -11.35 7.09
C SER A 72 -8.63 -10.31 7.39
N GLN A 73 -8.26 -9.07 7.71
CA GLN A 73 -9.17 -7.96 7.90
C GLN A 73 -9.83 -7.48 6.61
N PHE A 74 -9.32 -7.91 5.44
CA PHE A 74 -9.87 -7.57 4.13
C PHE A 74 -10.58 -8.77 3.51
N GLU A 75 -11.75 -8.50 2.95
CA GLU A 75 -12.52 -9.47 2.17
C GLU A 75 -11.87 -9.74 0.80
N ASN A 76 -12.30 -10.80 0.13
CA ASN A 76 -11.76 -11.16 -1.18
C ASN A 76 -12.13 -10.12 -2.25
N ASN A 77 -11.22 -9.81 -3.19
CA ASN A 77 -11.40 -8.86 -4.30
C ASN A 77 -11.89 -7.46 -3.85
N THR A 78 -11.43 -7.02 -2.68
CA THR A 78 -11.68 -5.70 -2.12
C THR A 78 -10.91 -4.62 -2.87
N PHE A 79 -9.73 -4.93 -3.42
CA PHE A 79 -8.87 -3.99 -4.11
C PHE A 79 -8.69 -4.36 -5.58
N ASP A 80 -8.54 -3.35 -6.44
CA ASP A 80 -8.25 -3.55 -7.85
C ASP A 80 -6.73 -3.72 -8.07
N TYR A 81 -5.92 -3.14 -7.19
CA TYR A 81 -4.47 -3.29 -7.17
C TYR A 81 -3.96 -3.43 -5.74
N VAL A 82 -3.03 -4.37 -5.56
CA VAL A 82 -2.21 -4.48 -4.35
C VAL A 82 -0.77 -4.18 -4.73
N ILE A 83 -0.17 -3.18 -4.07
CA ILE A 83 1.18 -2.70 -4.32
C ILE A 83 2.06 -3.13 -3.15
N MET A 84 3.30 -3.51 -3.43
CA MET A 84 4.32 -3.76 -2.43
C MET A 84 5.68 -3.31 -2.98
N THR A 85 6.23 -2.22 -2.44
CA THR A 85 7.53 -1.70 -2.87
C THR A 85 8.60 -1.90 -1.80
N GLN A 86 9.60 -2.74 -2.09
CA GLN A 86 10.74 -2.98 -1.19
C GLN A 86 10.35 -3.49 0.22
N THR A 87 9.26 -4.25 0.33
CA THR A 87 8.80 -4.82 1.61
C THR A 87 9.00 -6.33 1.68
N LEU A 88 8.91 -7.02 0.53
CA LEU A 88 8.89 -8.50 0.46
C LEU A 88 10.07 -9.17 1.16
N GLN A 89 11.27 -8.58 1.09
CA GLN A 89 12.49 -9.12 1.70
C GLN A 89 12.51 -9.02 3.24
N ALA A 90 11.60 -8.26 3.83
CA ALA A 90 11.47 -8.09 5.27
C ALA A 90 10.35 -8.94 5.89
N ILE A 91 9.63 -9.73 5.08
CA ILE A 91 8.51 -10.58 5.51
C ILE A 91 9.03 -11.98 5.86
N TYR A 92 8.58 -12.56 6.98
CA TYR A 92 8.99 -13.90 7.40
C TYR A 92 8.33 -15.01 6.56
N TYR A 93 7.07 -14.80 6.15
CA TYR A 93 6.29 -15.74 5.33
C TYR A 93 5.85 -15.12 3.99
N PRO A 94 6.80 -14.77 3.11
CA PRO A 94 6.51 -14.06 1.87
C PRO A 94 5.54 -14.82 0.94
N GLU A 95 5.58 -16.16 0.95
CA GLU A 95 4.69 -17.01 0.17
C GLU A 95 3.22 -16.88 0.61
N LYS A 96 2.97 -16.79 1.92
CA LYS A 96 1.62 -16.61 2.46
C LYS A 96 1.10 -15.23 2.13
N LEU A 97 1.94 -14.21 2.28
CA LEU A 97 1.56 -12.84 1.95
C LEU A 97 1.24 -12.70 0.46
N LEU A 98 2.02 -13.30 -0.44
CA LEU A 98 1.74 -13.28 -1.88
C LEU A 98 0.40 -13.95 -2.22
N ILE A 99 0.04 -15.05 -1.56
CA ILE A 99 -1.29 -15.67 -1.72
C ILE A 99 -2.39 -14.71 -1.27
N GLU A 100 -2.23 -14.10 -0.09
CA GLU A 100 -3.18 -13.12 0.42
C GLU A 100 -3.34 -11.90 -0.49
N MET A 101 -2.25 -11.40 -1.09
CA MET A 101 -2.30 -10.30 -2.07
C MET A 101 -3.12 -10.64 -3.31
N THR A 102 -3.17 -11.90 -3.73
CA THR A 102 -4.01 -12.35 -4.85
C THR A 102 -5.47 -12.59 -4.46
N ARG A 103 -5.74 -12.72 -3.16
CA ARG A 103 -7.07 -12.94 -2.61
C ARG A 103 -7.84 -11.63 -2.45
N VAL A 104 -7.18 -10.60 -1.90
CA VAL A 104 -7.81 -9.32 -1.50
C VAL A 104 -7.98 -8.34 -2.65
#